data_AF-A0A2I0WHM2-F1
#
_entry.id   AF-A0A2I0WHM2-F1
#
_cell.length_a   1.000
_cell.length_b   1.000
_cell.length_c   1.000
_cell.angle_alpha   90.00
_cell.angle_beta   90.00
_cell.angle_gamma   90.00
#
_symmetry.space_group_name_H-M   'P 1'
#
loop_
_entity.id
_entity.type
_entity.pdbx_description
1 polymer ?
#
loop_
_entity_poly.entity_id
_entity_poly.type
_entity_poly.pdbx_seq_one_letter_code
_entity_poly.pdbx_strand_id
1 'polypeptide(L)' 'MCNNIWEIESDDVSEVKLYKINFSNDQPVEAKPATEELEDDGHAAMIDELKQVNLGTEEDPRPTFISSLLPKDQVE' A
#
# COMPACT_ATOMS: atom_id res chain seq x y z
N MET A 1 -11.28 27.60 -8.53
CA MET A 1 -10.51 27.13 -9.69
C MET A 1 -9.18 26.61 -9.19
N CYS A 2 -8.93 25.30 -9.25
CA CYS A 2 -7.61 24.75 -8.95
C CYS A 2 -6.85 24.62 -10.27
N ASN A 3 -5.95 25.55 -10.52
CA ASN A 3 -4.93 25.40 -11.56
C ASN A 3 -3.69 24.88 -10.86
N ASN A 4 -3.34 23.61 -11.08
CA ASN A 4 -2.03 23.10 -10.70
C ASN A 4 -1.30 22.73 -11.98
N ILE A 5 -0.53 23.69 -12.48
CA ILE A 5 0.54 23.50 -13.45
C ILE A 5 1.74 22.93 -12.70
N TRP A 6 2.26 21.81 -13.18
CA TRP A 6 3.64 21.42 -12.96
C TRP A 6 4.22 21.11 -14.34
N GLU A 7 5.03 22.02 -14.86
CA GLU A 7 5.82 21.79 -16.07
C GLU A 7 6.93 20.79 -15.72
N ILE A 8 6.87 19.60 -16.32
CA ILE A 8 7.93 18.62 -16.26
C ILE A 8 8.73 18.80 -17.56
N GLU A 9 9.82 19.57 -17.49
CA GLU A 9 10.87 19.50 -18.51
C GLU A 9 11.69 18.23 -18.23
N SER A 10 11.65 17.30 -19.17
CA SER A 10 12.58 16.17 -19.18
C SER A 10 13.03 15.94 -20.61
N ASP A 11 14.24 16.42 -20.91
CA ASP A 11 15.02 16.09 -22.09
C ASP A 11 15.51 14.64 -22.00
N ASP A 12 14.66 13.67 -22.34
CA ASP A 12 15.14 12.39 -22.87
C ASP A 12 14.07 11.75 -23.76
N VAL A 13 14.40 11.62 -25.05
CA VAL A 13 13.54 11.09 -26.11
C VAL A 13 13.40 9.58 -25.95
N SER A 14 12.47 9.14 -25.09
CA SER A 14 11.92 7.79 -25.14
C SER A 14 10.44 7.80 -24.77
N GLU A 15 9.62 7.91 -25.82
CA GLU A 15 8.16 7.80 -25.87
C GLU A 15 7.43 7.55 -24.53
N VAL A 16 7.07 8.64 -23.85
CA VAL A 16 6.19 8.61 -22.69
C VAL A 16 4.79 8.22 -23.17
N LYS A 17 4.44 6.93 -23.08
CA LYS A 17 3.07 6.46 -23.36
C LYS A 17 2.14 6.98 -22.26
N LEU A 18 1.57 8.16 -22.51
CA LEU A 18 0.51 8.75 -21.70
C LEU A 18 -0.74 7.87 -21.79
N TYR A 19 -0.89 6.94 -20.85
CA TYR A 19 -2.14 6.21 -20.70
C TYR A 19 -3.18 7.19 -20.14
N LYS A 20 -4.10 7.63 -20.99
CA LYS A 20 -5.26 8.41 -20.56
C LYS A 20 -6.19 7.48 -19.77
N ILE A 21 -6.08 7.46 -18.44
CA ILE A 21 -7.10 6.79 -17.63
C ILE A 21 -8.37 7.63 -17.72
N ASN A 22 -9.34 7.18 -18.53
CA ASN A 22 -10.70 7.67 -18.44
C ASN A 22 -11.34 7.03 -17.20
N PHE A 23 -11.18 7.64 -16.02
CA PHE A 23 -12.07 7.36 -14.90
C PHE A 23 -13.42 8.00 -15.19
N SER A 24 -14.27 7.26 -15.88
CA SER A 24 -15.68 7.62 -16.00
C SER A 24 -16.50 6.36 -15.87
N ASN A 25 -16.71 5.97 -14.61
CA ASN A 25 -17.91 5.25 -14.26
C ASN A 25 -18.49 5.92 -13.01
N ASP A 26 -19.25 6.99 -13.22
CA ASP A 26 -20.03 7.69 -12.19
C ASP A 26 -21.32 6.91 -11.84
N GLN A 27 -21.26 5.58 -11.98
CA GLN A 27 -22.29 4.69 -11.45
C GLN A 27 -21.86 4.29 -10.04
N PRO A 28 -22.76 4.37 -9.04
CA PRO A 28 -22.50 3.78 -7.74
C PRO A 28 -22.23 2.29 -7.97
N VAL A 29 -20.98 1.86 -7.78
CA VAL A 29 -20.66 0.45 -7.70
C VAL A 29 -21.33 -0.02 -6.41
N GLU A 30 -22.49 -0.66 -6.52
CA GLU A 30 -23.10 -1.32 -5.36
C GLU A 30 -22.09 -2.36 -4.87
N ALA A 31 -21.45 -2.04 -3.75
CA ALA A 31 -20.58 -2.97 -3.06
C ALA A 31 -21.46 -4.14 -2.62
N LYS A 32 -21.32 -5.28 -3.31
CA LYS A 32 -21.95 -6.52 -2.88
C LYS A 32 -21.37 -6.83 -1.50
N PRO A 33 -22.20 -7.18 -0.50
CA PRO A 33 -21.67 -7.63 0.78
C PRO A 33 -20.71 -8.79 0.53
N ALA A 34 -19.61 -8.83 1.28
CA ALA A 34 -18.72 -9.97 1.28
C ALA A 34 -19.53 -11.23 1.62
N THR A 35 -19.15 -12.39 1.08
CA THR A 35 -19.77 -13.66 1.48
C THR A 35 -19.49 -13.93 2.95
N GLU A 36 -20.47 -14.46 3.70
CA GLU A 36 -20.41 -14.72 5.15
C GLU A 36 -19.16 -15.54 5.57
N GLU A 37 -18.58 -16.37 4.69
CA GLU A 37 -17.31 -17.09 4.92
C GLU A 37 -16.08 -16.17 5.14
N LEU A 38 -16.11 -14.93 4.64
CA LEU A 38 -15.07 -13.92 4.87
C LEU A 38 -15.36 -13.05 6.10
N GLU A 39 -16.58 -13.10 6.64
CA GLU A 39 -17.00 -12.30 7.79
C GLU A 39 -16.62 -12.94 9.12
N ASP A 40 -16.65 -14.29 9.25
CA ASP A 40 -16.49 -14.92 10.56
C ASP A 40 -15.11 -15.60 10.80
N ASP A 41 -14.51 -16.35 9.87
CA ASP A 41 -13.34 -17.19 10.26
C ASP A 41 -12.26 -17.42 9.18
N GLY A 42 -12.42 -16.90 7.96
CA GLY A 42 -11.52 -17.19 6.83
C GLY A 42 -10.14 -16.53 6.86
N HIS A 43 -9.92 -15.56 7.76
CA HIS A 43 -8.67 -14.77 7.79
C HIS A 43 -7.69 -15.21 8.87
N ALA A 44 -8.11 -16.00 9.87
CA ALA A 44 -7.27 -16.33 11.02
C ALA A 44 -6.01 -17.13 10.67
N ALA A 45 -6.04 -17.92 9.58
CA ALA A 45 -4.94 -18.80 9.20
C ALA A 45 -3.86 -18.14 8.32
N MET A 46 -4.11 -16.94 7.77
CA MET A 46 -3.17 -16.26 6.87
C MET A 46 -2.49 -15.04 7.51
N ILE A 47 -2.83 -14.71 8.77
CA ILE A 47 -2.14 -13.68 9.53
C ILE A 47 -0.90 -14.31 10.17
N ASP A 48 0.26 -13.96 9.65
CA ASP A 48 1.50 -14.25 10.34
C ASP A 48 1.61 -13.43 11.64
N GLU A 49 2.17 -14.03 12.68
CA GLU A 49 2.40 -13.34 13.94
C GLU A 49 3.39 -12.19 13.72
N LEU A 50 3.06 -10.97 14.16
CA LEU A 50 3.92 -9.81 13.98
C LEU A 50 4.65 -9.44 15.28
N LYS A 51 5.94 -9.11 15.16
CA LYS A 51 6.75 -8.54 16.23
C LYS A 51 6.97 -7.04 15.98
N GLN A 52 6.89 -6.25 17.04
CA GLN A 52 7.25 -4.83 16.99
C GLN A 52 8.76 -4.68 17.15
N VAL A 53 9.36 -3.89 16.26
CA VAL A 53 10.78 -3.50 16.29
C VAL A 53 10.89 -1.98 16.18
N ASN A 54 11.92 -1.40 16.78
CA ASN A 54 12.23 0.02 16.60
C ASN A 54 13.34 0.14 15.56
N LEU A 55 13.05 0.76 14.41
CA LEU A 55 14.04 1.03 13.35
C LEU A 55 14.73 2.40 13.50
N GLY A 56 14.35 3.17 14.51
CA GLY A 56 14.90 4.48 14.83
C GLY A 56 15.91 4.41 15.98
N THR A 57 16.30 5.58 16.48
CA THR A 57 17.16 5.69 17.66
C THR A 57 16.31 5.83 18.93
N GLU A 58 16.96 5.96 20.09
CA GLU A 58 16.25 6.24 21.35
C GLU A 58 15.61 7.64 21.37
N GLU A 59 16.25 8.62 20.72
CA GLU A 59 15.78 10.00 20.64
C GLU A 59 14.65 10.17 19.62
N ASP A 60 14.71 9.42 18.50
CA ASP A 60 13.67 9.41 17.46
C ASP A 60 13.27 7.96 17.11
N PRO A 61 12.41 7.34 17.94
CA PRO A 61 11.99 5.96 17.74
C PRO A 61 11.03 5.82 16.56
N ARG A 62 11.25 4.80 15.73
CA ARG A 62 10.43 4.43 14.57
C ARG A 62 9.86 3.03 14.76
N PRO A 63 8.79 2.87 15.57
CA PRO A 63 8.17 1.57 15.81
C PRO A 63 7.56 1.02 14.51
N THR A 64 7.89 -0.23 14.20
CA THR A 64 7.47 -0.94 12.98
C THR A 64 7.11 -2.38 13.32
N PHE A 65 6.10 -2.94 12.69
CA PHE A 65 5.73 -4.35 12.85
C PHE A 65 6.28 -5.17 11.68
N ILE A 66 6.99 -6.25 11.98
CA ILE A 66 7.52 -7.18 10.99
C ILE A 66 7.12 -8.61 11.34
N SER A 67 7.10 -9.48 10.34
CA SER A 67 6.81 -10.91 10.51
C SER A 67 7.72 -11.56 11.56
N SER A 68 7.14 -12.36 12.45
CA SER A 68 7.88 -13.10 13.47
C SER A 68 8.65 -14.28 12.89
N LEU A 69 8.18 -14.79 11.74
CA LEU A 69 8.85 -15.86 10.99
C LEU A 69 10.08 -15.37 10.22
N LEU A 70 10.35 -14.06 10.19
CA LEU A 70 11.57 -13.53 9.57
C LEU A 70 12.82 -14.00 10.31
N PRO A 71 13.78 -14.63 9.61
CA PRO A 71 15.04 -15.05 10.21
C PRO A 71 15.83 -13.83 10.71
N LYS A 72 16.51 -13.99 11.84
CA LYS A 72 17.25 -12.89 12.51
C LYS A 72 18.30 -12.25 11.61
N ASP A 73 18.91 -13.04 10.74
CA ASP A 73 19.95 -12.61 9.80
C ASP A 73 19.44 -11.60 8.75
N GLN A 74 18.13 -11.36 8.65
CA GLN A 74 17.52 -10.35 7.77
C GLN A 74 16.94 -9.14 8.52
N VAL A 75 17.14 -9.08 9.84
CA VAL A 75 16.59 -8.03 10.72
C VAL A 75 17.72 -7.19 11.34
N GLU A 76 18.98 -7.49 11.00
CA GLU A 76 20.19 -6.82 11.52
C GLU A 76 20.68 -5.69 10.59
#